data_AF-A0A453NRJ0-F1
#
_entry.id   AF-A0A453NRJ0-F1
#
_cell.length_a   1.000
_cell.length_b   1.000
_cell.length_c   1.000
_cell.angle_alpha   90.00
_cell.angle_beta   90.00
_cell.angle_gamma   90.00
#
_symmetry.space_group_name_H-M   'P 1'
#
loop_
_entity.id
_entity.type
_entity.pdbx_description
1 polymer ?
#
loop_
_entity_poly.entity_id
_entity_poly.type
_entity_poly.pdbx_seq_one_letter_code
_entity_poly.pdbx_strand_id
1 'polypeptide(L)'
;RRACKTNCCLILFPLILCAGIGGLQIAINRAVKRDTTPLNCNCSNAVVPANTTGGPACPEGCPQPRAPKWPPVVHIPPSATSRFGRGPPGASCGAQGSCAATFLVTGANQSFVGSAMGNMIPVHDASVNVSADDISALADFVLADYSGYSGSPLVDTFLQNKCTPNLTLSYSFVDGNETGTQDVDCTEGLMLWRDSSWLISDDLYSGYTNRSNEFAAAYDFLSSDQGNFNLIISYNSTYEFDAYDGLPIPVFQFFGGNKPRLLEVPRLTNMASNAYLRLIGNGLKISFDFVKEMPRAGRSWSTYDLTSIIGPLPYVLTIQLLFPVILTNIVYEKQKKLRIMMKMHGLGDLPYWTISYCYFILLSMLYLLSFMVFGTVFGFTFFRLNSYGVQFVFYFAYMSLQISFAFLMATCFSNVRTAAVIGYFYVFGSGLIADYFFKPYIEDIFISSMYASSSL
;
A
#
# COMPACT_ATOMS: atom_id res chain seq x y z
N ARG A 1 -26.07 -4.07 -42.14
CA ARG A 1 -25.33 -2.80 -41.96
C ARG A 1 -25.20 -2.58 -40.45
N ARG A 2 -24.08 -2.99 -39.81
CA ARG A 2 -23.85 -2.69 -38.38
C ARG A 2 -23.97 -1.17 -38.23
N ALA A 3 -24.82 -0.71 -37.32
CA ALA A 3 -25.31 0.66 -37.30
C ALA A 3 -24.13 1.62 -37.07
N CYS A 4 -23.75 2.37 -38.12
CA CYS A 4 -22.67 3.37 -38.08
C CYS A 4 -22.87 4.35 -36.90
N LYS A 5 -24.13 4.69 -36.61
CA LYS A 5 -24.52 5.50 -35.45
C LYS A 5 -24.06 4.88 -34.11
N THR A 6 -24.27 3.59 -33.91
CA THR A 6 -23.90 2.89 -32.67
C THR A 6 -22.39 2.77 -32.52
N ASN A 7 -21.67 2.46 -33.59
CA ASN A 7 -20.20 2.43 -33.59
C ASN A 7 -19.61 3.82 -33.33
N CYS A 8 -20.19 4.87 -33.91
CA CYS A 8 -19.78 6.25 -33.68
C CYS A 8 -20.00 6.66 -32.22
N CYS A 9 -21.16 6.33 -31.64
CA CYS A 9 -21.43 6.57 -30.21
C CYS A 9 -20.45 5.83 -29.28
N LEU A 10 -20.03 4.62 -29.65
CA LEU A 10 -19.03 3.85 -28.88
C LEU A 10 -17.66 4.51 -28.89
N ILE A 11 -17.21 5.00 -30.04
CA ILE A 11 -15.91 5.67 -30.19
C ILE A 11 -15.95 7.07 -29.52
N LEU A 12 -17.12 7.71 -29.48
CA LEU A 12 -17.31 9.00 -28.79
C LEU A 12 -17.39 8.86 -27.26
N PHE A 13 -17.67 7.69 -26.72
CA PHE A 13 -17.81 7.50 -25.27
C PHE A 13 -16.50 7.80 -24.50
N PRO A 14 -15.33 7.28 -24.90
CA PRO A 14 -14.04 7.69 -24.33
C PRO A 14 -13.81 9.19 -24.38
N LEU A 15 -14.20 9.84 -25.49
CA LEU A 15 -14.07 11.29 -25.64
C LEU A 15 -14.91 12.03 -24.61
N ILE A 16 -16.18 11.65 -24.43
CA ILE A 16 -17.07 12.29 -23.46
C ILE A 16 -16.54 12.12 -22.04
N LEU A 17 -16.06 10.91 -21.69
CA LEU A 17 -15.51 10.63 -20.38
C LEU A 17 -14.21 11.41 -20.11
N CYS A 18 -13.27 11.38 -21.05
CA CYS A 18 -12.04 12.16 -20.96
C CYS A 18 -12.31 13.68 -20.93
N ALA A 19 -13.29 14.17 -21.70
CA ALA A 19 -13.68 15.58 -21.70
C ALA A 19 -14.36 16.00 -20.40
N GLY A 20 -15.17 15.13 -19.78
CA GLY A 20 -15.78 15.37 -18.48
C GLY A 20 -14.73 15.48 -17.38
N ILE A 21 -13.83 14.49 -17.28
CA ILE A 21 -12.76 14.46 -16.27
C ILE A 21 -11.76 15.60 -16.52
N GLY A 22 -11.31 15.78 -17.75
CA GLY A 22 -10.37 16.85 -18.13
C GLY A 22 -10.97 18.23 -17.97
N GLY A 23 -12.25 18.41 -18.28
CA GLY A 23 -12.99 19.65 -18.05
C GLY A 23 -13.07 20.01 -16.56
N LEU A 24 -13.37 19.02 -15.71
CA LEU A 24 -13.35 19.18 -14.25
C LEU A 24 -11.94 19.53 -13.74
N GLN A 25 -10.90 18.89 -14.27
CA GLN A 25 -9.51 19.17 -13.92
C GLN A 25 -9.13 20.62 -14.27
N ILE A 26 -9.52 21.11 -15.45
CA ILE A 26 -9.29 22.49 -15.86
C ILE A 26 -10.05 23.46 -14.96
N ALA A 27 -11.30 23.16 -14.61
CA ALA A 27 -12.11 24.00 -13.73
C ALA A 27 -11.50 24.13 -12.33
N ILE A 28 -11.08 23.02 -11.73
CA ILE A 28 -10.41 23.00 -10.41
C ILE A 28 -9.08 23.74 -10.46
N ASN A 29 -8.24 23.48 -11.48
CA ASN A 29 -6.97 24.19 -11.63
C ASN A 29 -7.14 25.70 -11.78
N ARG A 30 -8.22 26.17 -12.43
CA ARG A 30 -8.56 27.60 -12.51
C ARG A 30 -9.04 28.17 -11.18
N ALA A 31 -9.78 27.40 -10.39
CA ALA A 31 -10.24 27.82 -9.07
C ALA A 31 -9.07 27.97 -8.09
N VAL A 32 -8.12 27.02 -8.09
CA VAL A 32 -6.99 27.03 -7.15
C VAL A 32 -5.85 27.98 -7.57
N LYS A 33 -5.69 28.26 -8.87
CA LYS A 33 -4.72 29.27 -9.35
C LYS A 33 -4.92 30.69 -8.81
N ARG A 34 -6.02 30.99 -8.12
CA ARG A 34 -6.22 32.31 -7.50
C ARG A 34 -5.27 32.60 -6.32
N ASP A 35 -4.66 31.59 -5.70
CA ASP A 35 -3.80 31.76 -4.51
C ASP A 35 -2.28 31.62 -4.75
N THR A 36 -1.78 31.78 -5.99
CA THR A 36 -0.37 31.50 -6.28
C THR A 36 0.57 32.66 -5.92
N THR A 37 1.08 32.69 -4.69
CA THR A 37 2.45 33.15 -4.47
C THR A 37 3.42 32.13 -5.09
N PRO A 38 4.48 32.55 -5.81
CA PRO A 38 5.44 31.61 -6.38
C PRO A 38 6.14 30.83 -5.26
N LEU A 39 6.07 29.50 -5.31
CA LEU A 39 6.71 28.61 -4.34
C LEU A 39 8.24 28.81 -4.43
N ASN A 40 8.85 29.35 -3.37
CA ASN A 40 10.29 29.50 -3.31
C ASN A 40 10.93 28.16 -2.91
N CYS A 41 11.46 27.41 -3.88
CA CYS A 41 12.09 26.11 -3.65
C CYS A 41 13.54 26.19 -3.14
N ASN A 42 13.83 27.16 -2.27
CA ASN A 42 15.12 27.20 -1.61
C ASN A 42 15.12 26.15 -0.49
N CYS A 43 15.73 24.99 -0.76
CA CYS A 43 15.97 23.99 0.27
C CYS A 43 16.95 24.54 1.32
N SER A 44 16.90 24.03 2.54
CA SER A 44 17.90 24.37 3.54
C SER A 44 19.32 24.05 3.02
N ASN A 45 20.23 25.02 3.16
CA ASN A 45 21.64 24.89 2.73
C ASN A 45 22.49 24.15 3.77
N ALA A 46 21.88 23.37 4.65
CA ALA A 46 22.59 22.66 5.69
C ALA A 46 23.53 21.64 5.03
N VAL A 47 24.84 21.86 5.17
CA VAL A 47 25.83 20.81 4.93
C VAL A 47 25.65 19.80 6.05
N VAL A 48 24.76 18.82 5.83
CA VAL A 48 24.45 17.79 6.80
C VAL A 48 25.49 16.66 6.68
N PRO A 49 26.28 16.39 7.74
CA PRO A 49 27.22 15.27 7.77
C PRO A 49 26.57 13.93 7.37
N ALA A 50 27.40 12.94 7.06
CA ALA A 50 26.91 11.66 6.53
C ALA A 50 26.05 10.90 7.56
N ASN A 51 26.36 11.00 8.86
CA ASN A 51 25.76 10.21 9.94
C ASN A 51 24.72 10.99 10.75
N THR A 52 24.26 12.12 10.25
CA THR A 52 23.35 12.98 11.00
C THR A 52 21.91 12.48 10.97
N THR A 53 21.24 12.53 12.11
CA THR A 53 19.79 12.30 12.27
C THR A 53 19.01 13.48 11.71
N GLY A 54 18.03 13.19 10.85
CA GLY A 54 17.30 14.16 10.07
C GLY A 54 18.00 14.50 8.75
N GLY A 55 17.84 15.73 8.28
CA GLY A 55 18.40 16.15 7.01
C GLY A 55 17.89 17.50 6.51
N PRO A 56 18.23 17.86 5.26
CA PRO A 56 17.70 19.07 4.65
C PRO A 56 16.18 18.97 4.52
N ALA A 57 15.48 20.07 4.75
CA ALA A 57 14.03 20.16 4.57
C ALA A 57 13.75 21.08 3.39
N CYS A 58 13.02 20.56 2.42
CA CYS A 58 12.49 21.35 1.32
C CYS A 58 10.96 21.47 1.50
N PRO A 59 10.36 22.64 1.16
CA PRO A 59 8.91 22.79 1.17
C PRO A 59 8.22 21.68 0.38
N GLU A 60 7.04 21.25 0.83
CA GLU A 60 6.27 20.27 0.09
C GLU A 60 5.99 20.76 -1.35
N GLY A 61 6.23 19.89 -2.33
CA GLY A 61 6.17 20.25 -3.77
C GLY A 61 7.50 20.68 -4.39
N CYS A 62 8.56 20.90 -3.60
CA CYS A 62 9.91 21.13 -4.11
C CYS A 62 10.70 19.81 -4.25
N PRO A 63 11.73 19.75 -5.12
CA PRO A 63 12.57 18.58 -5.23
C PRO A 63 13.38 18.36 -3.95
N GLN A 64 13.33 17.14 -3.42
CA GLN A 64 14.11 16.67 -2.28
C GLN A 64 15.16 15.65 -2.80
N PRO A 65 16.34 16.10 -3.23
CA PRO A 65 17.36 15.21 -3.81
C PRO A 65 17.96 14.25 -2.79
N ARG A 66 17.98 14.62 -1.51
CA ARG A 66 18.47 13.78 -0.40
C ARG A 66 17.39 13.70 0.67
N ALA A 67 16.81 12.53 0.87
CA ALA A 67 15.86 12.31 1.95
C ALA A 67 16.56 12.37 3.32
N PRO A 68 15.89 12.88 4.37
CA PRO A 68 16.39 12.82 5.73
C PRO A 68 16.54 11.37 6.20
N LYS A 69 17.45 11.14 7.13
CA LYS A 69 17.67 9.86 7.77
C LYS A 69 16.98 9.84 9.11
N TRP A 70 16.23 8.79 9.39
CA TRP A 70 15.53 8.64 10.66
C TRP A 70 15.90 7.31 11.31
N PRO A 71 15.96 7.24 12.64
CA PRO A 71 16.25 5.98 13.30
C PRO A 71 15.09 5.01 13.09
N PRO A 72 15.35 3.69 13.03
CA PRO A 72 14.29 2.71 12.86
C PRO A 72 13.48 2.58 14.15
N VAL A 73 12.17 2.66 14.01
CA VAL A 73 11.18 2.61 15.09
C VAL A 73 10.34 1.34 15.00
N VAL A 74 9.68 0.98 16.10
CA VAL A 74 8.65 -0.06 16.18
C VAL A 74 7.31 0.59 16.49
N HIS A 75 6.31 0.32 15.68
CA HIS A 75 4.97 0.81 15.97
C HIS A 75 4.36 0.03 17.14
N ILE A 76 3.92 0.76 18.16
CA ILE A 76 3.26 0.19 19.35
C ILE A 76 1.89 0.85 19.55
N PRO A 77 0.89 0.11 20.08
CA PRO A 77 -0.42 0.68 20.31
C PRO A 77 -0.38 1.75 21.41
N PRO A 78 -1.20 2.81 21.32
CA PRO A 78 -1.26 3.86 22.33
C PRO A 78 -1.77 3.32 23.67
N SER A 79 -1.12 3.72 24.76
CA SER A 79 -1.43 3.26 26.14
C SER A 79 -2.87 3.47 26.61
N ALA A 80 -3.64 4.33 25.93
CA ALA A 80 -5.04 4.59 26.24
C ALA A 80 -6.01 3.48 25.78
N THR A 81 -5.62 2.61 24.84
CA THR A 81 -6.51 1.55 24.31
C THR A 81 -6.55 0.30 25.20
N SER A 82 -5.50 0.01 25.96
CA SER A 82 -5.40 -1.22 26.78
C SER A 82 -6.16 -1.20 28.13
N ARG A 83 -7.18 -0.33 28.28
CA ARG A 83 -7.78 0.02 29.59
C ARG A 83 -8.72 -1.01 30.19
N PHE A 84 -9.19 -2.04 29.46
CA PHE A 84 -10.23 -2.94 29.98
C PHE A 84 -10.19 -4.38 29.42
N GLY A 85 -9.46 -5.27 30.11
CA GLY A 85 -9.91 -6.65 30.40
C GLY A 85 -9.94 -7.70 29.28
N ARG A 86 -9.59 -8.95 29.66
CA ARG A 86 -9.42 -10.17 28.84
C ARG A 86 -8.19 -10.22 27.94
N GLY A 87 -7.11 -9.58 28.35
CA GLY A 87 -5.79 -9.95 27.85
C GLY A 87 -5.35 -11.30 28.45
N PRO A 88 -4.50 -12.05 27.74
CA PRO A 88 -3.86 -13.24 28.28
C PRO A 88 -3.11 -12.92 29.60
N PRO A 89 -2.97 -13.91 30.52
CA PRO A 89 -2.36 -13.68 31.83
C PRO A 89 -0.96 -13.07 31.69
N GLY A 90 -0.74 -11.91 32.34
CA GLY A 90 0.50 -11.13 32.28
C GLY A 90 0.41 -9.84 31.45
N ALA A 91 -0.60 -9.67 30.59
CA ALA A 91 -0.80 -8.46 29.78
C ALA A 91 -1.56 -7.32 30.51
N SER A 92 -1.65 -7.36 31.85
CA SER A 92 -2.44 -6.39 32.61
C SER A 92 -1.73 -5.05 32.76
N CYS A 93 -2.40 -3.97 32.35
CA CYS A 93 -1.99 -2.60 32.66
C CYS A 93 -1.89 -2.37 34.17
N GLY A 94 -0.87 -1.61 34.59
CA GLY A 94 -0.76 -1.14 35.96
C GLY A 94 -1.89 -0.16 36.33
N ALA A 95 -2.16 -0.02 37.63
CA ALA A 95 -3.22 0.84 38.15
C ALA A 95 -3.08 2.34 37.80
N GLN A 96 -1.94 2.77 37.25
CA GLN A 96 -1.67 4.15 36.83
C GLN A 96 -1.94 4.44 35.34
N GLY A 97 -2.44 3.46 34.57
CA GLY A 97 -2.77 3.68 33.16
C GLY A 97 -1.59 3.72 32.19
N SER A 98 -0.37 3.44 32.65
CA SER A 98 0.74 3.04 31.77
C SER A 98 0.68 1.53 31.54
N CYS A 99 0.76 1.14 30.27
CA CYS A 99 0.64 -0.24 29.84
C CYS A 99 1.88 -0.63 29.06
N ALA A 100 2.43 -1.80 29.38
CA ALA A 100 3.59 -2.31 28.69
C ALA A 100 3.23 -2.67 27.24
N ALA A 101 4.11 -2.30 26.31
CA ALA A 101 4.03 -2.72 24.92
C ALA A 101 4.22 -4.24 24.85
N THR A 102 3.14 -4.97 24.54
CA THR A 102 3.14 -6.43 24.63
C THR A 102 3.41 -7.06 23.26
N PHE A 103 4.34 -8.02 23.24
CA PHE A 103 4.71 -8.82 22.08
C PHE A 103 4.41 -10.30 22.38
N LEU A 104 3.71 -10.97 21.48
CA LEU A 104 3.43 -12.41 21.63
C LEU A 104 4.55 -13.23 20.99
N VAL A 105 4.96 -14.32 21.62
CA VAL A 105 6.06 -15.16 21.14
C VAL A 105 5.70 -16.64 21.24
N THR A 106 5.98 -17.42 20.20
CA THR A 106 5.88 -18.89 20.22
C THR A 106 7.02 -19.51 19.41
N GLY A 107 7.14 -20.84 19.48
CA GLY A 107 8.08 -21.63 18.70
C GLY A 107 8.15 -23.08 19.19
N ALA A 108 8.75 -23.96 18.41
CA ALA A 108 8.85 -25.38 18.74
C ALA A 108 9.79 -25.65 19.93
N ASN A 109 10.83 -24.84 20.11
CA ASN A 109 11.80 -24.98 21.19
C ASN A 109 11.67 -23.83 22.19
N GLN A 110 10.85 -24.04 23.23
CA GLN A 110 10.57 -23.03 24.25
C GLN A 110 11.82 -22.56 25.01
N SER A 111 12.77 -23.46 25.28
CA SER A 111 14.01 -23.08 25.98
C SER A 111 14.86 -22.13 25.15
N PHE A 112 15.03 -22.45 23.87
CA PHE A 112 15.82 -21.63 22.94
C PHE A 112 15.17 -20.25 22.72
N VAL A 113 13.86 -20.26 22.44
CA VAL A 113 13.10 -19.02 22.21
C VAL A 113 13.00 -18.19 23.49
N GLY A 114 12.90 -18.82 24.66
CA GLY A 114 12.96 -18.12 25.95
C GLY A 114 14.27 -17.35 26.16
N SER A 115 15.41 -17.93 25.74
CA SER A 115 16.69 -17.22 25.71
C SER A 115 16.72 -16.10 24.67
N ALA A 116 16.06 -16.27 23.52
CA ALA A 116 15.96 -15.23 22.49
C ALA A 116 15.12 -14.04 22.99
N MET A 117 13.96 -14.30 23.61
CA MET A 117 13.08 -13.29 24.19
C MET A 117 13.83 -12.36 25.15
N GLY A 118 14.71 -12.90 26.00
CA GLY A 118 15.52 -12.11 26.92
C GLY A 118 16.52 -11.17 26.25
N ASN A 119 16.87 -11.41 24.99
CA ASN A 119 17.83 -10.61 24.21
C ASN A 119 17.17 -9.71 23.15
N MET A 120 15.86 -9.80 22.93
CA MET A 120 15.14 -8.99 21.93
C MET A 120 15.04 -7.51 22.31
N ILE A 121 14.94 -7.22 23.61
CA ILE A 121 14.91 -5.85 24.14
C ILE A 121 16.17 -5.65 24.99
N PRO A 122 17.14 -4.83 24.55
CA PRO A 122 18.35 -4.56 25.30
C PRO A 122 18.05 -3.70 26.53
N VAL A 123 18.80 -3.93 27.61
CA VAL A 123 18.73 -3.15 28.85
C VAL A 123 19.75 -2.01 28.77
N HIS A 124 19.33 -0.80 29.16
CA HIS A 124 20.22 0.36 29.25
C HIS A 124 20.05 1.02 30.61
N ASP A 125 21.12 1.07 31.40
CA ASP A 125 21.08 1.47 32.81
C ASP A 125 21.32 2.98 33.05
N ALA A 126 21.66 3.74 32.00
CA ALA A 126 22.02 5.15 32.11
C ALA A 126 21.24 5.99 31.09
N SER A 127 20.88 7.22 31.49
CA SER A 127 20.37 8.21 30.55
C SER A 127 21.48 8.62 29.60
N VAL A 128 21.14 8.69 28.31
CA VAL A 128 22.10 8.99 27.24
C VAL A 128 21.60 10.21 26.49
N ASN A 129 22.53 11.13 26.19
CA ASN A 129 22.29 12.24 25.29
C ASN A 129 23.08 12.00 24.00
N VAL A 130 22.38 11.72 22.91
CA VAL A 130 22.98 11.40 21.62
C VAL A 130 23.05 12.66 20.75
N SER A 131 24.23 12.97 20.24
CA SER A 131 24.41 14.08 19.30
C SER A 131 23.78 13.77 17.95
N ALA A 132 23.38 14.81 17.22
CA ALA A 132 22.75 14.64 15.93
C ALA A 132 23.64 13.88 14.94
N ASP A 133 24.96 13.94 15.09
CA ASP A 133 25.94 13.33 14.17
C ASP A 133 26.20 11.84 14.39
N ASP A 134 25.61 11.23 15.42
CA ASP A 134 25.80 9.82 15.77
C ASP A 134 24.49 9.03 15.75
N ILE A 135 23.89 8.91 14.56
CA ILE A 135 22.66 8.12 14.36
C ILE A 135 22.83 6.64 14.71
N SER A 136 24.05 6.09 14.61
CA SER A 136 24.33 4.70 14.91
C SER A 136 24.16 4.39 16.41
N ALA A 137 24.43 5.36 17.30
CA ALA A 137 24.16 5.20 18.73
C ALA A 137 22.67 5.00 19.04
N LEU A 138 21.76 5.54 18.20
CA LEU A 138 20.32 5.33 18.35
C LEU A 138 19.89 3.90 17.96
N ALA A 139 20.66 3.20 17.12
CA ALA A 139 20.36 1.83 16.70
C ALA A 139 20.39 0.82 17.85
N ASP A 140 21.16 1.14 18.90
CA ASP A 140 21.31 0.37 20.14
C ASP A 140 20.03 0.36 20.99
N PHE A 141 19.17 1.36 20.81
CA PHE A 141 17.90 1.49 21.50
C PHE A 141 16.77 0.94 20.63
N VAL A 142 15.80 0.26 21.25
CA VAL A 142 14.56 -0.12 20.57
C VAL A 142 13.59 1.05 20.68
N LEU A 143 13.61 1.91 19.66
CA LEU A 143 12.74 3.07 19.58
C LEU A 143 11.34 2.68 19.10
N ALA A 144 10.32 3.40 19.54
CA ALA A 144 8.92 3.12 19.22
C ALA A 144 8.05 4.39 19.10
N ASP A 145 6.96 4.27 18.35
CA ASP A 145 6.01 5.35 18.00
C ASP A 145 4.56 4.84 18.14
N TYR A 146 3.69 5.69 18.69
CA TYR A 146 2.26 5.43 18.88
C TYR A 146 1.38 5.95 17.74
N SER A 147 1.83 6.99 17.05
CA SER A 147 1.09 7.76 16.06
C SER A 147 1.26 7.23 14.63
N GLY A 148 2.40 6.59 14.35
CA GLY A 148 2.85 6.14 13.03
C GLY A 148 2.51 7.11 11.93
N TYR A 149 3.30 8.17 11.90
CA TYR A 149 3.05 9.33 11.08
C TYR A 149 3.55 9.18 9.63
N SER A 150 2.89 9.90 8.71
CA SER A 150 3.38 10.13 7.35
C SER A 150 4.36 11.32 7.35
N GLY A 151 5.68 11.07 7.27
CA GLY A 151 6.68 12.10 6.94
C GLY A 151 7.96 12.04 7.77
N SER A 152 7.84 12.16 9.09
CA SER A 152 8.97 12.12 10.03
C SER A 152 8.58 11.21 11.21
N PRO A 153 9.24 10.06 11.44
CA PRO A 153 8.98 9.23 12.61
C PRO A 153 9.57 9.96 13.82
N LEU A 154 8.74 10.74 14.49
CA LEU A 154 9.06 11.24 15.81
C LEU A 154 9.01 10.04 16.76
N VAL A 155 10.14 9.78 17.40
CA VAL A 155 10.23 8.72 18.39
C VAL A 155 9.47 9.19 19.61
N ASP A 156 8.44 8.45 20.01
CA ASP A 156 7.68 8.79 21.21
C ASP A 156 8.32 8.19 22.46
N THR A 157 8.90 6.99 22.33
CA THR A 157 9.44 6.24 23.47
C THR A 157 10.52 5.25 23.04
N PHE A 158 11.29 4.73 23.99
CA PHE A 158 12.12 3.55 23.78
C PHE A 158 11.68 2.41 24.70
N LEU A 159 11.87 1.18 24.25
CA LEU A 159 11.45 -0.03 24.95
C LEU A 159 12.57 -0.61 25.81
N GLN A 160 12.23 -0.96 27.05
CA GLN A 160 13.06 -1.80 27.92
C GLN A 160 12.23 -2.88 28.62
N ASN A 161 12.86 -3.96 29.07
CA ASN A 161 12.16 -4.98 29.85
C ASN A 161 11.60 -4.45 31.18
N LYS A 162 12.31 -3.50 31.80
CA LYS A 162 11.93 -2.78 33.02
C LYS A 162 12.49 -1.39 32.97
N CYS A 163 11.63 -0.40 33.11
CA CYS A 163 12.05 0.99 33.10
C CYS A 163 12.48 1.43 34.50
N THR A 164 13.66 2.03 34.62
CA THR A 164 14.08 2.72 35.84
C THR A 164 13.44 4.12 35.88
N PRO A 165 12.98 4.58 37.07
CA PRO A 165 12.39 5.90 37.18
C PRO A 165 13.43 6.98 36.85
N ASN A 166 13.03 7.98 36.05
CA ASN A 166 13.86 9.07 35.52
C ASN A 166 14.90 8.66 34.45
N LEU A 167 14.76 7.48 33.84
CA LEU A 167 15.56 7.12 32.68
C LEU A 167 15.02 7.83 31.44
N THR A 168 15.81 8.75 30.90
CA THR A 168 15.50 9.49 29.68
C THR A 168 16.56 9.25 28.62
N LEU A 169 16.14 9.18 27.37
CA LEU A 169 17.02 9.25 26.22
C LEU A 169 16.73 10.57 25.51
N SER A 170 17.76 11.39 25.32
CA SER A 170 17.65 12.65 24.59
C SER A 170 18.48 12.53 23.32
N TYR A 171 17.96 13.00 22.19
CA TYR A 171 18.76 13.09 20.98
C TYR A 171 18.47 14.36 20.20
N SER A 172 19.49 14.84 19.50
CA SER A 172 19.36 15.98 18.60
C SER A 172 19.14 15.53 17.16
N PHE A 173 18.38 16.30 16.39
CA PHE A 173 18.14 16.05 14.99
C PHE A 173 18.14 17.37 14.20
N VAL A 174 18.48 17.27 12.92
CA VAL A 174 18.48 18.41 12.00
C VAL A 174 17.22 18.36 11.14
N ASP A 175 16.41 19.40 11.22
CA ASP A 175 15.29 19.60 10.30
C ASP A 175 15.47 20.94 9.57
N GLY A 176 15.89 20.86 8.31
CA GLY A 176 16.09 22.07 7.54
C GLY A 176 17.35 22.84 7.98
N ASN A 177 17.13 24.04 8.51
CA ASN A 177 18.16 24.90 9.11
C ASN A 177 18.11 24.87 10.64
N GLU A 178 17.13 24.19 11.22
CA GLU A 178 16.91 24.14 12.66
C GLU A 178 17.44 22.83 13.22
N THR A 179 17.97 22.90 14.45
CA THR A 179 18.34 21.73 15.24
C THR A 179 17.30 21.55 16.33
N GLY A 180 16.54 20.46 16.27
CA GLY A 180 15.62 20.05 17.31
C GLY A 180 16.30 19.13 18.32
N THR A 181 15.76 19.09 19.53
CA THR A 181 16.09 18.09 20.55
C THR A 181 14.82 17.37 20.92
N GLN A 182 14.86 16.04 20.89
CA GLN A 182 13.76 15.19 21.29
C GLN A 182 14.15 14.43 22.56
N ASP A 183 13.34 14.58 23.60
CA ASP A 183 13.42 13.77 24.81
C ASP A 183 12.39 12.64 24.67
N VAL A 184 12.83 11.42 24.95
CA VAL A 184 11.98 10.22 24.87
C VAL A 184 12.01 9.45 26.18
N ASP A 185 10.83 9.05 26.61
CA ASP A 185 10.62 8.31 27.85
C ASP A 185 10.76 6.80 27.64
N CYS A 186 11.00 6.07 28.73
CA CYS A 186 11.05 4.61 28.72
C CYS A 186 9.65 4.00 28.84
N THR A 187 9.30 3.08 27.93
CA THR A 187 8.11 2.24 28.04
C THR A 187 8.52 0.78 28.23
N GLU A 188 7.82 0.07 29.13
CA GLU A 188 8.09 -1.34 29.34
C GLU A 188 7.64 -2.17 28.14
N GLY A 189 8.53 -3.01 27.62
CA GLY A 189 8.24 -3.98 26.57
C GLY A 189 8.18 -5.39 27.14
N LEU A 190 7.05 -6.06 26.97
CA LEU A 190 6.78 -7.38 27.54
C LEU A 190 6.70 -8.44 26.45
N MET A 191 7.58 -9.44 26.53
CA MET A 191 7.55 -10.63 25.66
C MET A 191 6.74 -11.74 26.35
N LEU A 192 5.58 -12.10 25.79
CA LEU A 192 4.67 -13.11 26.35
C LEU A 192 4.68 -14.40 25.52
N TRP A 193 5.00 -15.52 26.18
CA TRP A 193 4.97 -16.84 25.56
C TRP A 193 3.54 -17.34 25.30
N ARG A 194 3.33 -17.99 24.15
CA ARG A 194 2.10 -18.73 23.80
C ARG A 194 2.45 -20.15 23.36
N ASP A 195 1.59 -21.08 23.73
CA ASP A 195 1.82 -22.51 23.49
C ASP A 195 1.62 -22.91 22.02
N SER A 196 0.95 -22.09 21.22
CA SER A 196 0.78 -22.35 19.78
C SER A 196 0.60 -21.09 18.95
N SER A 197 0.89 -21.19 17.66
CA SER A 197 0.65 -20.15 16.65
C SER A 197 -0.84 -19.84 16.44
N TRP A 198 -1.71 -20.82 16.66
CA TRP A 198 -3.15 -20.62 16.64
C TRP A 198 -3.61 -19.69 17.76
N LEU A 199 -3.08 -19.85 18.97
CA LEU A 199 -3.38 -18.95 20.10
C LEU A 199 -2.86 -17.53 19.84
N ILE A 200 -1.69 -17.38 19.22
CA ILE A 200 -1.21 -16.07 18.77
C ILE A 200 -2.22 -15.43 17.82
N SER A 201 -2.70 -16.19 16.84
CA SER A 201 -3.67 -15.68 15.87
C SER A 201 -4.97 -15.27 16.55
N ASP A 202 -5.51 -16.10 17.44
CA ASP A 202 -6.74 -15.82 18.20
C ASP A 202 -6.59 -14.58 19.11
N ASP A 203 -5.46 -14.44 19.80
CA ASP A 203 -5.15 -13.26 20.62
C ASP A 203 -5.06 -11.98 19.76
N LEU A 204 -4.35 -12.04 18.63
CA LEU A 204 -4.22 -10.90 17.70
C LEU A 204 -5.58 -10.47 17.12
N TYR A 205 -6.41 -11.42 16.68
CA TYR A 205 -7.73 -11.14 16.12
C TYR A 205 -8.74 -10.65 17.18
N SER A 206 -8.71 -11.24 18.38
CA SER A 206 -9.62 -10.84 19.47
C SER A 206 -9.29 -9.43 19.98
N GLY A 207 -8.00 -9.08 20.10
CA GLY A 207 -7.53 -7.74 20.45
C GLY A 207 -8.10 -6.64 19.55
N TYR A 208 -8.20 -6.92 18.25
CA TYR A 208 -8.80 -6.01 17.26
C TYR A 208 -10.30 -5.78 17.49
N THR A 209 -11.08 -6.86 17.71
CA THR A 209 -12.54 -6.75 17.87
C THR A 209 -12.96 -6.04 19.16
N ASN A 210 -12.16 -6.17 20.23
CA ASN A 210 -12.52 -5.65 21.55
C ASN A 210 -11.79 -4.34 21.91
N ARG A 211 -10.89 -3.83 21.04
CA ARG A 211 -10.05 -2.61 21.19
C ARG A 211 -9.31 -2.45 22.53
N SER A 212 -9.40 -3.43 23.42
CA SER A 212 -9.01 -3.32 24.81
C SER A 212 -7.69 -4.03 25.13
N ASN A 213 -7.13 -4.78 24.17
CA ASN A 213 -5.83 -5.46 24.26
C ASN A 213 -5.18 -5.44 22.86
N GLU A 214 -4.74 -4.28 22.40
CA GLU A 214 -3.92 -4.21 21.19
C GLU A 214 -2.50 -4.68 21.52
N PHE A 215 -1.95 -5.56 20.67
CA PHE A 215 -0.57 -6.05 20.78
C PHE A 215 0.31 -5.34 19.74
N ALA A 216 1.59 -5.14 20.06
CA ALA A 216 2.53 -4.47 19.17
C ALA A 216 2.88 -5.34 17.95
N ALA A 217 3.30 -6.58 18.20
CA ALA A 217 3.54 -7.59 17.18
C ALA A 217 3.55 -8.99 17.81
N ALA A 218 3.59 -10.02 16.96
CA ALA A 218 3.84 -11.39 17.37
C ALA A 218 4.97 -12.04 16.58
N TYR A 219 5.69 -12.94 17.23
CA TYR A 219 6.80 -13.71 16.67
C TYR A 219 6.51 -15.21 16.80
N ASP A 220 6.60 -15.94 15.70
CA ASP A 220 6.62 -17.39 15.69
C ASP A 220 7.98 -17.85 15.16
N PHE A 221 8.80 -18.39 16.07
CA PHE A 221 10.14 -18.90 15.78
C PHE A 221 10.12 -20.29 15.15
N LEU A 222 8.94 -20.88 14.87
CA LEU A 222 8.80 -22.15 14.15
C LEU A 222 9.78 -23.22 14.68
N SER A 223 10.59 -23.82 13.80
CA SER A 223 11.63 -24.80 14.13
C SER A 223 13.02 -24.19 14.35
N SER A 224 13.12 -22.92 14.76
CA SER A 224 14.41 -22.25 14.99
C SER A 224 15.24 -22.95 16.07
N ASP A 225 16.52 -23.13 15.78
CA ASP A 225 17.53 -23.72 16.65
C ASP A 225 18.90 -23.03 16.45
N GLN A 226 19.97 -23.55 17.05
CA GLN A 226 21.30 -22.95 16.94
C GLN A 226 21.86 -22.89 15.50
N GLY A 227 21.33 -23.72 14.58
CA GLY A 227 21.80 -23.79 13.18
C GLY A 227 20.81 -23.28 12.13
N ASN A 228 19.54 -23.11 12.49
CA ASN A 228 18.46 -22.71 11.59
C ASN A 228 17.65 -21.57 12.21
N PHE A 229 17.47 -20.49 11.47
CA PHE A 229 16.64 -19.35 11.89
C PHE A 229 15.40 -19.24 10.99
N ASN A 230 14.24 -19.65 11.52
CA ASN A 230 12.95 -19.59 10.85
C ASN A 230 12.01 -18.69 11.65
N LEU A 231 11.55 -17.59 11.06
CA LEU A 231 10.74 -16.61 11.76
C LEU A 231 9.52 -16.19 10.94
N ILE A 232 8.36 -16.17 11.59
CA ILE A 232 7.16 -15.47 11.11
C ILE A 232 6.90 -14.30 12.05
N ILE A 233 6.66 -13.13 11.47
CA ILE A 233 6.29 -11.92 12.20
C ILE A 233 4.88 -11.54 11.80
N SER A 234 3.99 -11.41 12.78
CA SER A 234 2.63 -10.92 12.59
C SER A 234 2.53 -9.52 13.19
N TYR A 235 1.97 -8.58 12.43
CA TYR A 235 1.78 -7.19 12.85
C TYR A 235 0.41 -6.70 12.39
N ASN A 236 -0.04 -5.59 12.96
CA ASN A 236 -1.32 -4.99 12.60
C ASN A 236 -1.14 -4.07 11.36
N SER A 237 -1.71 -4.47 10.21
CA SER A 237 -1.65 -3.71 8.95
C SER A 237 -2.82 -2.73 8.75
N THR A 238 -3.76 -2.62 9.70
CA THR A 238 -4.94 -1.74 9.56
C THR A 238 -4.56 -0.27 9.35
N TYR A 239 -3.35 0.12 9.73
CA TYR A 239 -2.83 1.48 9.61
C TYR A 239 -2.18 1.80 8.25
N GLU A 240 -2.17 0.87 7.29
CA GLU A 240 -1.45 1.03 6.01
C GLU A 240 -1.85 2.28 5.19
N PHE A 241 -3.06 2.80 5.42
CA PHE A 241 -3.57 3.96 4.70
C PHE A 241 -4.14 5.02 5.65
N ASP A 242 -3.64 6.25 5.52
CA ASP A 242 -4.32 7.42 6.08
C ASP A 242 -5.66 7.60 5.35
N ALA A 243 -6.75 7.30 6.06
CA ALA A 243 -8.06 7.80 5.69
C ALA A 243 -8.03 9.32 5.90
N TYR A 244 -7.72 10.08 4.85
CA TYR A 244 -7.91 11.52 4.86
C TYR A 244 -9.39 11.80 5.15
N ASP A 245 -9.63 12.34 6.35
CA ASP A 245 -10.83 13.00 6.84
C ASP A 245 -12.10 12.13 7.01
N GLY A 246 -12.33 11.68 8.26
CA GLY A 246 -13.61 11.67 9.03
C GLY A 246 -14.99 11.44 8.40
N LEU A 247 -15.13 11.02 7.14
CA LEU A 247 -16.41 10.89 6.44
C LEU A 247 -16.83 9.42 6.32
N PRO A 248 -17.88 8.97 7.03
CA PRO A 248 -18.29 7.56 7.11
C PRO A 248 -19.13 7.12 5.89
N ILE A 249 -18.77 7.54 4.68
CA ILE A 249 -19.51 7.16 3.46
C ILE A 249 -18.56 6.45 2.47
N PRO A 250 -18.71 5.13 2.27
CA PRO A 250 -17.81 4.32 1.42
C PRO A 250 -17.80 4.69 -0.08
N VAL A 251 -18.62 5.66 -0.50
CA VAL A 251 -18.75 6.12 -1.91
C VAL A 251 -17.81 7.27 -2.26
N PHE A 252 -17.22 7.98 -1.28
CA PHE A 252 -16.26 9.07 -1.56
C PHE A 252 -14.79 8.67 -1.34
N GLN A 253 -14.52 7.49 -0.78
CA GLN A 253 -13.16 6.93 -0.73
C GLN A 253 -12.61 6.54 -2.12
N PHE A 254 -13.45 6.63 -3.17
CA PHE A 254 -13.05 6.59 -4.59
C PHE A 254 -12.14 7.77 -5.00
N PHE A 255 -12.08 8.85 -4.22
CA PHE A 255 -11.38 10.09 -4.56
C PHE A 255 -10.32 10.50 -3.52
N GLY A 256 -9.92 9.61 -2.62
CA GLY A 256 -8.91 9.88 -1.59
C GLY A 256 -7.52 9.43 -2.04
N GLY A 257 -6.54 10.32 -2.01
CA GLY A 257 -5.15 9.94 -2.19
C GLY A 257 -4.67 9.14 -0.98
N ASN A 258 -4.72 7.81 -1.06
CA ASN A 258 -4.17 6.93 -0.03
C ASN A 258 -2.65 7.13 0.01
N LYS A 259 -2.13 7.82 1.03
CA LYS A 259 -0.68 7.84 1.28
C LYS A 259 -0.33 6.51 1.97
N PRO A 260 0.58 5.70 1.39
CA PRO A 260 1.03 4.49 2.08
C PRO A 260 1.79 4.89 3.34
N ARG A 261 1.40 4.35 4.49
CA ARG A 261 2.16 4.47 5.74
C ARG A 261 3.38 3.55 5.67
N LEU A 262 4.53 4.00 6.18
CA LEU A 262 5.69 3.13 6.28
C LEU A 262 5.42 2.04 7.32
N LEU A 263 5.43 0.78 6.88
CA LEU A 263 5.35 -0.37 7.76
C LEU A 263 6.71 -0.60 8.42
N GLU A 264 6.76 -0.47 9.74
CA GLU A 264 7.98 -0.53 10.57
C GLU A 264 8.48 -1.96 10.86
N VAL A 265 8.08 -2.92 10.02
CA VAL A 265 8.43 -4.34 10.10
C VAL A 265 9.96 -4.61 10.07
N PRO A 266 10.79 -3.84 9.34
CA PRO A 266 12.24 -4.05 9.37
C PRO A 266 12.85 -3.98 10.77
N ARG A 267 12.32 -3.13 11.66
CA ARG A 267 12.82 -3.04 13.04
C ARG A 267 12.44 -4.26 13.87
N LEU A 268 11.21 -4.78 13.71
CA LEU A 268 10.78 -6.06 14.33
C LEU A 268 11.71 -7.21 13.93
N THR A 269 12.04 -7.28 12.63
CA THR A 269 12.96 -8.29 12.09
C THR A 269 14.37 -8.14 12.65
N ASN A 270 14.88 -6.91 12.75
CA ASN A 270 16.19 -6.63 13.33
C ASN A 270 16.28 -7.06 14.80
N MET A 271 15.25 -6.80 15.61
CA MET A 271 15.22 -7.24 17.02
C MET A 271 15.32 -8.75 17.16
N ALA A 272 14.50 -9.50 16.40
CA ALA A 272 14.51 -10.96 16.45
C ALA A 272 15.84 -11.54 15.94
N SER A 273 16.38 -10.98 14.84
CA SER A 273 17.66 -11.42 14.27
C SER A 273 18.83 -11.14 15.22
N ASN A 274 18.86 -9.97 15.87
CA ASN A 274 19.88 -9.64 16.86
C ASN A 274 19.79 -10.51 18.10
N ALA A 275 18.59 -10.84 18.57
CA ALA A 275 18.40 -11.78 19.67
C ALA A 275 18.96 -13.16 19.33
N TYR A 276 18.69 -13.66 18.12
CA TYR A 276 19.24 -14.91 17.62
C TYR A 276 20.77 -14.89 17.54
N LEU A 277 21.35 -13.84 16.93
CA LEU A 277 22.79 -13.70 16.76
C LEU A 277 23.57 -13.64 18.08
N ARG A 278 22.99 -13.02 19.11
CA ARG A 278 23.57 -13.00 20.46
C ARG A 278 23.60 -14.37 21.12
N LEU A 279 22.71 -15.29 20.76
CA LEU A 279 22.70 -16.65 21.28
C LEU A 279 23.76 -17.53 20.60
N ILE A 280 23.94 -17.35 19.29
CA ILE A 280 24.84 -18.21 18.50
C ILE A 280 26.27 -17.67 18.42
N GLY A 281 26.45 -16.36 18.53
CA GLY A 281 27.73 -15.68 18.40
C GLY A 281 28.12 -14.95 19.68
N ASN A 282 29.43 -14.79 19.90
CA ASN A 282 29.98 -14.11 21.06
C ASN A 282 29.81 -12.57 20.96
N GLY A 283 28.56 -12.09 21.07
CA GLY A 283 28.20 -10.68 20.96
C GLY A 283 28.02 -10.15 19.53
N LEU A 284 27.77 -11.04 18.56
CA LEU A 284 27.45 -10.61 17.18
C LEU A 284 26.16 -9.79 17.17
N LYS A 285 26.20 -8.65 16.47
CA LYS A 285 25.08 -7.73 16.31
C LYS A 285 25.05 -7.19 14.89
N ILE A 286 23.86 -7.12 14.30
CA ILE A 286 23.56 -6.38 13.09
C ILE A 286 22.97 -5.02 13.51
N SER A 287 23.74 -3.96 13.31
CA SER A 287 23.24 -2.60 13.53
C SER A 287 22.24 -2.22 12.44
N PHE A 288 21.10 -1.67 12.85
CA PHE A 288 20.15 -1.05 11.94
C PHE A 288 20.12 0.45 12.25
N ASP A 289 20.96 1.20 11.54
CA ASP A 289 21.25 2.59 11.89
C ASP A 289 20.12 3.54 11.52
N PHE A 290 19.57 3.42 10.31
CA PHE A 290 18.57 4.36 9.84
C PHE A 290 17.67 3.81 8.73
N VAL A 291 16.49 4.41 8.64
CA VAL A 291 15.57 4.35 7.51
C VAL A 291 15.62 5.69 6.79
N LYS A 292 15.48 5.67 5.47
CA LYS A 292 15.34 6.88 4.66
C LYS A 292 14.37 6.62 3.52
N GLU A 293 13.63 7.66 3.15
CA GLU A 293 12.79 7.62 1.96
C GLU A 293 13.61 7.72 0.67
N MET A 294 12.94 7.54 -0.46
CA MET A 294 13.51 7.84 -1.77
C MET A 294 13.56 9.35 -2.00
N PRO A 295 14.55 9.86 -2.75
CA PRO A 295 14.55 11.24 -3.23
C PRO A 295 13.23 11.59 -3.92
N ARG A 296 12.63 12.74 -3.55
CA ARG A 296 11.36 13.19 -4.12
C ARG A 296 11.64 14.18 -5.25
N ALA A 297 10.99 13.98 -6.40
CA ALA A 297 11.02 14.98 -7.47
C ALA A 297 10.08 16.15 -7.14
N GLY A 298 10.45 17.36 -7.57
CA GLY A 298 9.61 18.54 -7.37
C GLY A 298 8.27 18.38 -8.08
N ARG A 299 7.19 18.63 -7.35
CA ARG A 299 5.82 18.57 -7.85
C ARG A 299 5.18 19.94 -7.70
N SER A 300 4.93 20.61 -8.82
CA SER A 300 4.22 21.89 -8.78
C SER A 300 2.80 21.66 -8.27
N TRP A 301 2.48 22.22 -7.11
CA TRP A 301 1.13 22.24 -6.54
C TRP A 301 0.10 22.99 -7.41
N SER A 302 0.55 23.70 -8.46
CA SER A 302 -0.34 24.40 -9.39
C SER A 302 -1.15 23.49 -10.32
N THR A 303 -0.83 22.19 -10.36
CA THR A 303 -1.55 21.20 -11.18
C THR A 303 -2.16 20.13 -10.29
N TYR A 304 -3.43 20.30 -9.93
CA TYR A 304 -4.23 19.21 -9.39
C TYR A 304 -4.34 18.13 -10.46
N ASP A 305 -3.80 16.97 -10.15
CA ASP A 305 -3.95 15.79 -10.98
C ASP A 305 -5.12 14.97 -10.46
N LEU A 306 -6.32 15.30 -10.93
CA LEU A 306 -7.52 14.54 -10.62
C LEU A 306 -7.35 13.06 -10.96
N THR A 307 -6.48 12.70 -11.88
CA THR A 307 -6.28 11.29 -12.27
C THR A 307 -5.61 10.46 -11.17
N SER A 308 -4.76 11.08 -10.35
CA SER A 308 -4.16 10.45 -9.17
C SER A 308 -5.17 10.31 -8.02
N ILE A 309 -6.15 11.22 -7.95
CA ILE A 309 -7.17 11.29 -6.89
C ILE A 309 -8.31 10.29 -7.18
N ILE A 310 -8.79 10.27 -8.43
CA ILE A 310 -9.90 9.41 -8.91
C ILE A 310 -9.52 7.92 -8.93
N GLY A 311 -8.23 7.60 -8.92
CA GLY A 311 -7.72 6.23 -8.93
C GLY A 311 -7.90 5.51 -10.29
N PRO A 312 -7.47 4.23 -10.36
CA PRO A 312 -7.44 3.47 -11.62
C PRO A 312 -8.81 2.95 -12.09
N LEU A 313 -9.78 2.83 -11.17
CA LEU A 313 -11.06 2.15 -11.39
C LEU A 313 -11.87 2.67 -12.61
N PRO A 314 -12.10 3.97 -12.82
CA PRO A 314 -12.86 4.43 -13.99
C PRO A 314 -12.14 4.18 -15.31
N TYR A 315 -10.81 4.17 -15.33
CA TYR A 315 -10.03 3.82 -16.52
C TYR A 315 -10.21 2.35 -16.87
N VAL A 316 -10.14 1.47 -15.88
CA VAL A 316 -10.35 0.03 -16.03
C VAL A 316 -11.77 -0.28 -16.50
N LEU A 317 -12.78 0.36 -15.88
CA LEU A 317 -14.19 0.21 -16.30
C LEU A 317 -14.40 0.67 -17.75
N THR A 318 -13.77 1.77 -18.16
CA THR A 318 -13.85 2.28 -19.54
C THR A 318 -13.34 1.24 -20.54
N ILE A 319 -12.18 0.64 -20.26
CA ILE A 319 -11.59 -0.42 -21.09
C ILE A 319 -12.49 -1.68 -21.09
N GLN A 320 -13.07 -2.03 -19.95
CA GLN A 320 -13.95 -3.18 -19.81
C GLN A 320 -15.32 -3.03 -20.50
N LEU A 321 -15.84 -1.81 -20.68
CA LEU A 321 -17.13 -1.54 -21.33
C LEU A 321 -17.22 -2.04 -22.79
N LEU A 322 -16.09 -2.37 -23.42
CA LEU A 322 -16.09 -2.98 -24.74
C LEU A 322 -16.60 -4.44 -24.73
N PHE A 323 -16.50 -5.13 -23.59
CA PHE A 323 -16.90 -6.54 -23.46
C PHE A 323 -18.42 -6.72 -23.67
N PRO A 324 -19.31 -6.01 -22.95
CA PRO A 324 -20.76 -6.08 -23.18
C PRO A 324 -21.14 -5.76 -24.62
N VAL A 325 -20.41 -4.86 -25.27
CA VAL A 325 -20.66 -4.44 -26.66
C VAL A 325 -20.36 -5.56 -27.64
N ILE A 326 -19.22 -6.25 -27.48
CA ILE A 326 -18.88 -7.40 -28.33
C ILE A 326 -19.88 -8.54 -28.07
N LEU A 327 -20.16 -8.86 -26.81
CA LEU A 327 -21.09 -9.92 -26.41
C LEU A 327 -22.50 -9.71 -26.99
N THR A 328 -23.05 -8.51 -26.83
CA THR A 328 -24.40 -8.19 -27.32
C THR A 328 -24.51 -8.23 -28.82
N ASN A 329 -23.48 -7.80 -29.57
CA ASN A 329 -23.45 -7.89 -31.02
C ASN A 329 -23.48 -9.35 -31.51
N ILE A 330 -22.70 -10.24 -30.87
CA ILE A 330 -22.67 -11.67 -31.22
C ILE A 330 -24.03 -12.33 -30.90
N VAL A 331 -24.57 -12.07 -29.70
CA VAL A 331 -25.87 -12.61 -29.30
C VAL A 331 -27.01 -12.05 -30.17
N TYR A 332 -26.89 -10.81 -30.65
CA TYR A 332 -27.85 -10.20 -31.56
C TYR A 332 -27.89 -10.92 -32.91
N GLU A 333 -26.73 -11.21 -33.49
CA GLU A 333 -26.65 -12.00 -34.73
C GLU A 333 -27.21 -13.41 -34.55
N LYS A 334 -26.97 -14.02 -33.39
CA LYS A 334 -27.55 -15.32 -33.02
C LYS A 334 -29.08 -15.25 -32.89
N GLN A 335 -29.61 -14.26 -32.15
CA GLN A 335 -31.04 -14.09 -31.91
C GLN A 335 -31.83 -13.81 -33.20
N LYS A 336 -31.28 -12.98 -34.09
CA LYS A 336 -31.89 -12.65 -35.38
C LYS A 336 -31.60 -13.67 -36.47
N LYS A 337 -30.89 -14.77 -36.15
CA LYS A 337 -30.47 -15.81 -37.10
C LYS A 337 -29.71 -15.26 -38.32
N LEU A 338 -29.01 -14.13 -38.13
CA LEU A 338 -28.29 -13.44 -39.22
C LEU A 338 -27.21 -14.36 -39.82
N ARG A 339 -26.54 -15.16 -38.99
CA ARG A 339 -25.56 -16.15 -39.44
C ARG A 339 -26.17 -17.20 -40.37
N ILE A 340 -27.37 -17.69 -40.05
CA ILE A 340 -28.05 -18.71 -40.88
C ILE A 340 -28.37 -18.10 -42.25
N MET A 341 -28.85 -16.85 -42.29
CA MET A 341 -29.09 -16.16 -43.56
C MET A 341 -27.80 -15.96 -44.37
N MET A 342 -26.67 -15.61 -43.74
CA MET A 342 -25.38 -15.49 -44.43
C MET A 342 -24.87 -16.84 -44.96
N LYS A 343 -25.12 -17.94 -44.23
CA LYS A 343 -24.79 -19.30 -44.66
C LYS A 343 -25.63 -19.74 -45.87
N MET A 344 -26.91 -19.34 -45.92
CA MET A 344 -27.78 -19.57 -47.09
C MET A 344 -27.31 -18.80 -48.33
N HIS A 345 -26.56 -17.71 -48.17
CA HIS A 345 -25.92 -16.96 -49.27
C HIS A 345 -24.53 -17.51 -49.63
N GLY A 346 -24.12 -18.66 -49.08
CA GLY A 346 -22.87 -19.33 -49.44
C GLY A 346 -21.64 -18.93 -48.61
N LEU A 347 -21.81 -18.20 -47.50
CA LEU A 347 -20.69 -17.89 -46.62
C LEU A 347 -20.35 -19.10 -45.73
N GLY A 348 -19.11 -19.58 -45.83
CA GLY A 348 -18.59 -20.64 -44.95
C GLY A 348 -18.46 -20.19 -43.49
N ASP A 349 -18.49 -21.14 -42.55
CA ASP A 349 -18.43 -20.85 -41.12
C ASP A 349 -17.07 -20.23 -40.71
N LEU A 350 -15.97 -20.72 -41.28
CA LEU A 350 -14.62 -20.23 -40.97
C LEU A 350 -14.38 -18.77 -41.40
N PRO A 351 -14.68 -18.37 -42.66
CA PRO A 351 -14.66 -16.96 -43.07
C PRO A 351 -15.49 -16.04 -42.17
N TYR A 352 -16.68 -16.48 -41.73
CA TYR A 352 -17.52 -15.68 -40.85
C TYR A 352 -16.84 -15.36 -39.51
N TRP A 353 -16.22 -16.35 -38.87
CA TRP A 353 -15.55 -16.16 -37.59
C TRP A 353 -14.30 -15.29 -37.74
N THR A 354 -13.51 -15.49 -38.79
CA THR A 354 -12.33 -14.67 -39.09
C THR A 354 -12.72 -13.21 -39.35
N ILE A 355 -13.75 -12.96 -40.15
CA ILE A 355 -14.25 -11.60 -40.42
C ILE A 355 -14.80 -10.96 -39.14
N SER A 356 -15.56 -11.71 -38.33
CA SER A 356 -16.12 -11.20 -37.08
C SER A 356 -15.03 -10.83 -36.08
N TYR A 357 -14.02 -11.69 -35.92
CA TYR A 357 -12.88 -11.44 -35.04
C TYR A 357 -12.04 -10.24 -35.52
N CYS A 358 -11.71 -10.19 -36.82
CA CYS A 358 -11.00 -9.07 -37.44
C CYS A 358 -11.75 -7.73 -37.27
N TYR A 359 -13.07 -7.75 -37.41
CA TYR A 359 -13.89 -6.56 -37.14
C TYR A 359 -13.79 -6.11 -35.68
N PHE A 360 -13.92 -7.04 -34.72
CA PHE A 360 -13.92 -6.67 -33.31
C PHE A 360 -12.54 -6.21 -32.86
N ILE A 361 -11.46 -6.81 -33.34
CA ILE A 361 -10.10 -6.35 -33.02
C ILE A 361 -9.84 -4.96 -33.59
N LEU A 362 -10.24 -4.67 -34.84
CA LEU A 362 -10.13 -3.33 -35.43
C LEU A 362 -10.96 -2.28 -34.67
N LEU A 363 -12.18 -2.63 -34.28
CA LEU A 363 -13.05 -1.75 -33.47
C LEU A 363 -12.41 -1.46 -32.09
N SER A 364 -11.87 -2.50 -31.45
CA SER A 364 -11.21 -2.40 -30.14
C SER A 364 -9.94 -1.56 -30.19
N MET A 365 -9.15 -1.74 -31.24
CA MET A 365 -7.94 -0.97 -31.50
C MET A 365 -8.25 0.51 -31.70
N LEU A 366 -9.26 0.83 -32.50
CA LEU A 366 -9.69 2.21 -32.71
C LEU A 366 -10.20 2.85 -31.41
N TYR A 367 -10.99 2.11 -30.63
CA TYR A 367 -11.50 2.56 -29.34
C TYR A 367 -10.37 2.89 -28.36
N LEU A 368 -9.41 1.98 -28.18
CA LEU A 368 -8.29 2.21 -27.27
C LEU A 368 -7.34 3.31 -27.73
N LEU A 369 -7.07 3.37 -29.04
CA LEU A 369 -6.24 4.43 -29.60
C LEU A 369 -6.91 5.79 -29.35
N SER A 370 -8.23 5.89 -29.55
CA SER A 370 -8.97 7.11 -29.19
C SER A 370 -8.87 7.44 -27.71
N PHE A 371 -9.03 6.45 -26.82
CA PHE A 371 -8.94 6.64 -25.38
C PHE A 371 -7.55 7.11 -24.94
N MET A 372 -6.49 6.51 -25.49
CA MET A 372 -5.10 6.92 -25.25
C MET A 372 -4.83 8.33 -25.77
N VAL A 373 -5.23 8.64 -27.01
CA VAL A 373 -5.04 9.98 -27.60
C VAL A 373 -5.78 11.03 -26.77
N PHE A 374 -7.06 10.83 -26.46
CA PHE A 374 -7.79 11.80 -25.64
C PHE A 374 -7.22 11.90 -24.22
N GLY A 375 -6.87 10.79 -23.58
CA GLY A 375 -6.24 10.79 -22.26
C GLY A 375 -4.94 11.59 -22.22
N THR A 376 -4.10 11.48 -23.26
CA THR A 376 -2.88 12.29 -23.37
C THR A 376 -3.15 13.77 -23.65
N VAL A 377 -4.13 14.09 -24.51
CA VAL A 377 -4.51 15.48 -24.84
C VAL A 377 -5.05 16.23 -23.61
N PHE A 378 -5.85 15.56 -22.77
CA PHE A 378 -6.35 16.15 -21.52
C PHE A 378 -5.31 16.16 -20.39
N GLY A 379 -4.12 15.58 -20.60
CA GLY A 379 -2.99 15.69 -19.67
C GLY A 379 -3.02 14.70 -18.51
N PHE A 380 -3.70 13.56 -18.66
CA PHE A 380 -3.78 12.53 -17.63
C PHE A 380 -2.41 11.87 -17.41
N THR A 381 -1.93 11.89 -16.16
CA THR A 381 -0.59 11.37 -15.83
C THR A 381 -0.50 9.87 -16.05
N PHE A 382 -1.60 9.13 -15.84
CA PHE A 382 -1.72 7.69 -16.10
C PHE A 382 -1.21 7.29 -17.50
N PHE A 383 -1.59 8.05 -18.55
CA PHE A 383 -1.17 7.77 -19.93
C PHE A 383 0.18 8.40 -20.31
N ARG A 384 0.66 9.38 -19.55
CA ARG A 384 1.88 10.14 -19.90
C ARG A 384 3.13 9.63 -19.20
N LEU A 385 2.98 9.01 -18.03
CA LEU A 385 4.11 8.50 -17.24
C LEU A 385 4.71 7.23 -17.82
N ASN A 386 3.88 6.36 -18.41
CA ASN A 386 4.32 5.09 -18.98
C ASN A 386 4.69 5.23 -20.46
N SER A 387 5.64 4.43 -20.94
CA SER A 387 5.98 4.41 -22.37
C SER A 387 4.79 3.92 -23.22
N TYR A 388 4.50 4.60 -24.33
CA TYR A 388 3.37 4.26 -25.20
C TYR A 388 3.46 2.85 -25.80
N GLY A 389 4.68 2.34 -26.02
CA GLY A 389 4.91 0.98 -26.49
C GLY A 389 4.41 -0.09 -25.50
N VAL A 390 4.76 0.05 -24.21
CA VAL A 390 4.30 -0.89 -23.16
C VAL A 390 2.79 -0.81 -23.00
N GLN A 391 2.22 0.40 -22.99
CA GLN A 391 0.77 0.59 -22.93
C GLN A 391 0.06 -0.11 -24.09
N PHE A 392 0.57 0.07 -25.32
CA PHE A 392 0.00 -0.56 -26.50
C PHE A 392 0.01 -2.09 -26.43
N VAL A 393 1.16 -2.69 -26.07
CA VAL A 393 1.28 -4.15 -25.94
C VAL A 393 0.33 -4.69 -24.87
N PHE A 394 0.28 -4.04 -23.72
CA PHE A 394 -0.59 -4.43 -22.61
C PHE A 394 -2.07 -4.39 -23.01
N TYR A 395 -2.52 -3.27 -23.58
CA TYR A 395 -3.91 -3.15 -24.00
C TYR A 395 -4.26 -4.07 -25.18
N PHE A 396 -3.34 -4.31 -26.11
CA PHE A 396 -3.55 -5.24 -27.21
C PHE A 396 -3.75 -6.68 -26.72
N ALA A 397 -2.92 -7.12 -25.78
CA ALA A 397 -3.07 -8.43 -25.13
C ALA A 397 -4.42 -8.52 -24.39
N TYR A 398 -4.77 -7.49 -23.63
CA TYR A 398 -6.03 -7.41 -22.90
C TYR A 398 -7.25 -7.48 -23.81
N MET A 399 -7.28 -6.71 -24.90
CA MET A 399 -8.38 -6.73 -25.87
C MET A 399 -8.54 -8.08 -26.55
N SER A 400 -7.42 -8.72 -26.89
CA SER A 400 -7.45 -10.05 -27.50
C SER A 400 -8.09 -11.07 -26.56
N LEU A 401 -7.77 -11.00 -25.26
CA LEU A 401 -8.38 -11.82 -24.22
C LEU A 401 -9.87 -11.50 -24.04
N GLN A 402 -10.22 -10.21 -23.99
CA GLN A 402 -11.59 -9.73 -23.82
C GLN A 402 -12.51 -10.20 -24.97
N ILE A 403 -12.02 -10.14 -26.21
CA ILE A 403 -12.73 -10.62 -27.39
C ILE A 403 -12.95 -12.13 -27.29
N SER A 404 -11.91 -12.91 -27.01
CA SER A 404 -12.01 -14.37 -26.86
C SER A 404 -13.00 -14.78 -25.76
N PHE A 405 -12.97 -14.08 -24.63
CA PHE A 405 -13.92 -14.30 -23.54
C PHE A 405 -15.36 -13.95 -23.95
N ALA A 406 -15.58 -12.89 -24.74
CA ALA A 406 -16.89 -12.55 -25.26
C ALA A 406 -17.43 -13.60 -26.24
N PHE A 407 -16.57 -14.17 -27.09
CA PHE A 407 -16.95 -15.28 -27.99
C PHE A 407 -17.36 -16.53 -27.20
N LEU A 408 -16.62 -16.86 -26.13
CA LEU A 408 -16.97 -17.96 -25.23
C LEU A 408 -18.31 -17.70 -24.54
N MET A 409 -18.47 -16.54 -23.90
CA MET A 409 -19.70 -16.20 -23.17
C MET A 409 -20.94 -16.11 -24.06
N ALA A 410 -20.78 -15.77 -25.34
CA ALA A 410 -21.89 -15.71 -26.28
C ALA A 410 -22.58 -17.07 -26.53
N THR A 411 -21.93 -18.20 -26.23
CA THR A 411 -22.55 -19.53 -26.36
C THR A 411 -23.67 -19.72 -25.33
N CYS A 412 -23.50 -19.17 -24.12
CA CYS A 412 -24.41 -19.31 -22.99
C CYS A 412 -25.71 -18.50 -23.13
N PHE A 413 -25.77 -17.53 -24.04
CA PHE A 413 -26.92 -16.64 -24.18
C PHE A 413 -27.64 -16.79 -25.52
N SER A 414 -28.97 -16.72 -25.48
CA SER A 414 -29.85 -16.72 -26.66
C SER A 414 -30.62 -15.40 -26.83
N ASN A 415 -30.76 -14.62 -25.77
CA ASN A 415 -31.48 -13.35 -25.74
C ASN A 415 -30.51 -12.19 -25.50
N VAL A 416 -30.53 -11.18 -26.38
CA VAL A 416 -29.67 -9.99 -26.28
C VAL A 416 -29.91 -9.20 -24.99
N ARG A 417 -31.15 -9.09 -24.52
CA ARG A 417 -31.47 -8.31 -23.32
C ARG A 417 -30.78 -8.92 -22.09
N THR A 418 -30.84 -10.24 -21.94
CA THR A 418 -30.19 -10.98 -20.86
C THR A 418 -28.67 -10.89 -20.96
N ALA A 419 -28.12 -11.07 -22.16
CA ALA A 419 -26.67 -10.94 -22.40
C ALA A 419 -26.14 -9.54 -22.09
N ALA A 420 -26.91 -8.49 -22.40
CA ALA A 420 -26.53 -7.11 -22.10
C ALA A 420 -26.45 -6.88 -20.59
N VAL A 421 -27.50 -7.25 -19.84
CA VAL A 421 -27.55 -7.06 -18.38
C VAL A 421 -26.40 -7.82 -17.70
N ILE A 422 -26.17 -9.07 -18.07
CA ILE A 422 -25.09 -9.88 -17.48
C ILE A 422 -23.71 -9.34 -17.87
N GLY A 423 -23.55 -8.85 -19.10
CA GLY A 423 -22.31 -8.21 -19.54
C GLY A 423 -21.97 -6.98 -18.69
N TYR A 424 -22.93 -6.08 -18.46
CA TYR A 424 -22.71 -4.90 -17.61
C TYR A 424 -22.47 -5.27 -16.15
N PHE A 425 -23.20 -6.27 -15.63
CA PHE A 425 -22.98 -6.78 -14.27
C PHE A 425 -21.57 -7.36 -14.11
N TYR A 426 -21.06 -8.08 -15.11
CA TYR A 426 -19.69 -8.58 -15.13
C TYR A 426 -18.66 -7.44 -15.08
N VAL A 427 -18.83 -6.39 -15.89
CA VAL A 427 -17.92 -5.23 -15.90
C VAL A 427 -17.89 -4.56 -14.51
N PHE A 428 -19.05 -4.25 -13.95
CA PHE A 428 -19.13 -3.61 -12.63
C PHE A 428 -18.59 -4.51 -11.51
N GLY A 429 -19.00 -5.79 -11.49
CA GLY A 429 -18.56 -6.76 -10.47
C GLY A 429 -17.06 -7.03 -10.53
N SER A 430 -16.50 -7.23 -11.73
CA SER A 430 -15.05 -7.45 -11.88
C SER A 430 -14.22 -6.23 -11.49
N GLY A 431 -14.69 -5.01 -11.77
CA GLY A 431 -14.05 -3.78 -11.32
C GLY A 431 -14.00 -3.65 -9.79
N LEU A 432 -15.11 -3.95 -9.10
CA LEU A 432 -15.16 -3.93 -7.64
C LEU A 432 -14.31 -5.04 -7.01
N ILE A 433 -14.37 -6.26 -7.54
CA ILE A 433 -13.56 -7.38 -7.01
C ILE A 433 -12.06 -7.07 -7.18
N ALA A 434 -11.66 -6.43 -8.28
CA ALA A 434 -10.27 -6.04 -8.49
C ALA A 434 -9.77 -5.07 -7.41
N ASP A 435 -10.55 -4.04 -7.09
CA ASP A 435 -10.14 -2.98 -6.16
C ASP A 435 -10.25 -3.37 -4.69
N TYR A 436 -11.33 -4.07 -4.31
CA TYR A 436 -11.60 -4.39 -2.90
C TYR A 436 -11.06 -5.75 -2.45
N PHE A 437 -10.80 -6.68 -3.37
CA PHE A 437 -10.36 -8.04 -3.01
C PHE A 437 -8.96 -8.33 -3.53
N PHE A 438 -8.70 -8.15 -4.83
CA PHE A 438 -7.40 -8.51 -5.40
C PHE A 438 -6.28 -7.55 -5.01
N LYS A 439 -6.53 -6.25 -5.05
CA LYS A 439 -5.53 -5.24 -4.69
C LYS A 439 -4.95 -5.45 -3.29
N PRO A 440 -5.75 -5.50 -2.20
CA PRO A 440 -5.19 -5.73 -0.86
C PRO A 440 -4.51 -7.10 -0.75
N TYR A 441 -5.07 -8.14 -1.36
CA TYR A 441 -4.47 -9.49 -1.33
C TYR A 441 -3.09 -9.55 -1.98
N ILE A 442 -2.89 -8.87 -3.12
CA ILE A 442 -1.60 -8.82 -3.83
C ILE A 442 -0.60 -7.94 -3.07
N GLU A 443 -1.06 -6.81 -2.53
CA GLU A 443 -0.23 -5.87 -1.76
C GLU A 443 0.26 -6.52 -0.44
N ASP A 444 -0.60 -7.25 0.28
CA ASP A 444 -0.27 -7.91 1.56
C ASP A 444 0.69 -9.11 1.42
N ILE A 445 0.52 -9.97 0.42
CA ILE A 445 1.10 -11.34 0.46
C ILE A 445 2.47 -11.45 -0.22
N PHE A 446 2.73 -10.67 -1.27
CA PHE A 446 3.92 -10.88 -2.12
C PHE A 446 5.04 -9.88 -1.90
N ILE A 447 4.76 -8.66 -1.43
CA ILE A 447 5.81 -7.65 -1.23
C ILE A 447 6.41 -7.74 0.17
N SER A 448 5.61 -8.02 1.20
CA SER A 448 6.09 -8.19 2.58
C SER A 448 7.00 -9.42 2.74
N SER A 449 6.64 -10.55 2.11
CA SER A 449 7.41 -11.80 2.19
C SER A 449 8.73 -11.77 1.41
N MET A 450 8.82 -11.01 0.32
CA MET A 450 10.03 -10.92 -0.50
C MET A 450 11.15 -10.08 0.14
N TYR A 451 10.81 -9.16 1.05
CA TYR A 451 11.80 -8.40 1.84
C TYR A 451 12.07 -9.01 3.22
N ALA A 452 11.15 -9.81 3.77
CA ALA A 452 11.31 -10.46 5.07
C ALA A 452 11.93 -11.87 5.02
N SER A 453 12.10 -12.47 3.83
CA SER A 453 12.90 -13.70 3.70
C SER A 453 14.40 -13.38 3.74
N SER A 454 14.89 -12.88 4.88
CA SER A 454 16.29 -12.99 5.24
C SER A 454 16.59 -14.47 5.48
N SER A 455 16.88 -15.19 4.39
CA SER A 455 17.61 -16.46 4.46
C SER A 455 19.05 -16.10 4.78
N LEU A 456 19.42 -16.26 6.05
CA LEU A 456 20.80 -16.27 6.51
C LEU A 456 21.31 -17.70 6.55
#